data_AF-A0A9W3Z2E0-F1
#
_entry.id   AF-A0A9W3Z2E0-F1
#
_cell.length_a   1.000
_cell.length_b   1.000
_cell.length_c   1.000
_cell.angle_alpha   90.00
_cell.angle_beta   90.00
_cell.angle_gamma   90.00
#
_symmetry.space_group_name_H-M   'P 1'
#
loop_
_entity.id
_entity.type
_entity.pdbx_description
1 polymer ?
#
loop_
_entity_poly.entity_id
_entity_poly.type
_entity_poly.pdbx_seq_one_letter_code
_entity_poly.pdbx_strand_id
1 'polypeptide(L)'
;MMKKIISIGLVGLLTCTMLTACSNSQNNTSSSSTEKTTTVKKSSKITANNLTTKKQTAITIAYAGEKYPDIWKKTFKQAQNNSVVVKLHNRKDFSYMQNGSDVAYEIATVAGDKYFYYTKNDPTIFFYHKNKEIGSSDIKMMIKYLNNHNDGSKVNKIIKNIKVVDERKTASKN
;
A
#
# COMPACT_ATOMS: atom_id res chain seq x y z
N MET A 1 8.87 51.54 18.67
CA MET A 1 8.82 52.02 17.27
C MET A 1 8.15 50.97 16.41
N MET A 2 7.26 51.41 15.53
CA MET A 2 6.45 50.64 14.58
C MET A 2 7.35 49.95 13.53
N LYS A 3 6.96 48.84 12.89
CA LYS A 3 6.02 48.85 11.76
C LYS A 3 5.36 47.49 11.50
N LYS A 4 4.05 47.59 11.25
CA LYS A 4 3.16 46.60 10.63
C LYS A 4 3.63 46.27 9.20
N ILE A 5 3.31 45.06 8.74
CA ILE A 5 2.77 44.88 7.39
C ILE A 5 1.70 43.79 7.43
N ILE A 6 0.51 44.24 7.02
CA ILE A 6 -0.70 43.48 6.75
C ILE A 6 -0.58 43.00 5.30
N SER A 7 -0.89 41.74 5.01
CA SER A 7 -1.28 41.35 3.65
C SER A 7 -2.57 40.57 3.71
N ILE A 8 -3.55 41.12 3.02
CA ILE A 8 -4.94 40.70 2.87
C ILE A 8 -5.03 39.74 1.68
N GLY A 9 -5.81 38.68 1.85
CA GLY A 9 -6.71 38.15 0.83
C GLY A 9 -6.15 37.14 -0.17
N LEU A 10 -6.74 35.95 -0.21
CA LEU A 10 -7.78 35.70 -1.21
C LEU A 10 -8.72 34.58 -0.76
N VAL A 11 -10.00 34.91 -0.78
CA VAL A 11 -11.15 34.04 -0.63
C VAL A 11 -11.20 33.07 -1.81
N GLY A 12 -11.32 31.77 -1.53
CA GLY A 12 -11.62 30.74 -2.52
C GLY A 12 -12.71 29.82 -1.98
N LEU A 13 -13.97 30.27 -2.08
CA LEU A 13 -15.15 29.44 -1.87
C LEU A 13 -15.11 28.26 -2.85
N LEU A 14 -14.92 27.04 -2.35
CA LEU A 14 -15.27 25.81 -3.07
C LEU A 14 -16.79 25.67 -3.02
N THR A 15 -17.46 26.20 -4.04
CA THR A 15 -18.90 26.07 -4.24
C THR A 15 -19.26 24.63 -4.59
N CYS A 16 -20.12 24.04 -3.76
CA CYS A 16 -20.82 22.79 -4.01
C CYS A 16 -21.60 22.85 -5.34
N THR A 17 -21.26 22.00 -6.30
CA THR A 17 -22.18 21.66 -7.39
C THR A 17 -22.91 20.38 -7.00
N MET A 18 -24.09 20.54 -6.43
CA MET A 18 -25.11 19.50 -6.35
C MET A 18 -25.53 19.16 -7.79
N LEU A 19 -25.30 17.92 -8.22
CA LEU A 19 -25.89 17.39 -9.46
C LEU A 19 -27.34 17.02 -9.17
N THR A 20 -28.26 17.96 -9.44
CA THR A 20 -29.68 17.65 -9.60
C THR A 20 -29.89 17.20 -11.05
N ALA A 21 -30.11 15.90 -11.26
CA ALA A 21 -30.70 15.40 -12.48
C ALA A 21 -32.05 14.78 -12.13
N CYS A 22 -33.07 15.62 -12.08
CA CYS A 22 -34.45 15.21 -12.22
C CYS A 22 -34.76 15.19 -13.72
N SER A 23 -35.01 14.01 -14.28
CA SER A 23 -35.70 13.89 -15.55
C SER A 23 -36.66 12.71 -15.45
N ASN A 24 -37.90 13.02 -15.07
CA ASN A 24 -39.04 12.15 -15.23
C ASN A 24 -39.60 12.43 -16.64
N SER A 25 -39.42 11.50 -17.57
CA SER A 25 -40.16 11.48 -18.82
C SER A 25 -40.76 10.09 -18.97
N GLN A 26 -42.06 10.03 -18.73
CA GLN A 26 -42.89 8.86 -18.88
C GLN A 26 -43.39 8.83 -20.32
N ASN A 27 -43.05 7.78 -21.08
CA ASN A 27 -43.85 7.33 -22.21
C ASN A 27 -43.59 5.85 -22.48
N ASN A 28 -44.69 5.10 -22.51
CA ASN A 28 -44.75 3.66 -22.66
C ASN A 28 -44.32 3.23 -24.06
N THR A 29 -43.34 2.33 -24.17
CA THR A 29 -43.27 1.38 -25.28
C THR A 29 -42.56 0.12 -24.79
N SER A 30 -43.26 -1.01 -24.89
CA SER A 30 -42.81 -2.33 -24.48
C SER A 30 -41.51 -2.73 -25.18
N SER A 31 -40.45 -2.98 -24.41
CA SER A 31 -39.28 -3.69 -24.90
C SER A 31 -38.68 -4.55 -23.80
N SER A 32 -38.55 -5.83 -24.14
CA SER A 32 -37.91 -6.91 -23.40
C SER A 32 -36.84 -6.45 -22.38
N SER A 33 -37.13 -6.65 -21.11
CA SER A 33 -36.19 -6.51 -20.01
C SER A 33 -35.13 -7.60 -20.10
N THR A 34 -34.07 -7.34 -20.88
CA THR A 34 -32.81 -8.03 -20.64
C THR A 34 -32.23 -7.42 -19.38
N GLU A 35 -32.50 -8.05 -18.24
CA GLU A 35 -31.86 -7.73 -16.97
C GLU A 35 -30.34 -7.74 -17.18
N LYS A 36 -29.73 -6.55 -17.28
CA LYS A 36 -28.29 -6.42 -17.08
C LYS A 36 -28.05 -6.78 -15.63
N THR A 37 -27.69 -8.03 -15.38
CA THR A 37 -27.13 -8.47 -14.11
C THR A 37 -25.89 -7.62 -13.86
N THR A 38 -26.04 -6.52 -13.13
CA THR A 38 -24.90 -5.80 -12.57
C THR A 38 -24.29 -6.74 -11.55
N THR A 39 -23.31 -7.54 -12.00
CA THR A 39 -22.43 -8.27 -11.09
C THR A 39 -21.76 -7.23 -10.21
N VAL A 40 -22.26 -7.06 -8.99
CA VAL A 40 -21.61 -6.27 -7.96
C VAL A 40 -20.20 -6.84 -7.83
N LYS A 41 -19.19 -6.08 -8.27
CA LYS A 41 -17.78 -6.47 -8.16
C LYS A 41 -17.52 -6.78 -6.69
N LYS A 42 -17.36 -8.06 -6.35
CA LYS A 42 -17.10 -8.50 -4.99
C LYS A 42 -15.86 -7.75 -4.49
N SER A 43 -16.06 -6.82 -3.55
CA SER A 43 -14.96 -6.06 -2.96
C SER A 43 -14.00 -7.07 -2.32
N SER A 44 -12.76 -7.07 -2.79
CA SER A 44 -11.72 -8.02 -2.35
C SER A 44 -11.13 -7.59 -1.00
N LYS A 45 -11.98 -7.31 0.00
CA LYS A 45 -11.55 -6.77 1.30
C LYS A 45 -10.43 -7.61 1.91
N ILE A 46 -9.40 -6.93 2.39
CA ILE A 46 -8.25 -7.53 3.06
C ILE A 46 -8.57 -7.65 4.54
N THR A 47 -8.24 -8.79 5.15
CA THR A 47 -8.39 -9.02 6.59
C THR A 47 -7.03 -9.19 7.27
N ALA A 48 -6.95 -8.84 8.55
CA ALA A 48 -5.73 -8.98 9.35
C ALA A 48 -5.45 -10.41 9.85
N ASN A 49 -6.35 -11.36 9.56
CA ASN A 49 -6.21 -12.74 10.03
C ASN A 49 -5.19 -13.51 9.17
N ASN A 50 -4.43 -14.40 9.80
CA ASN A 50 -3.46 -15.30 9.14
C ASN A 50 -2.48 -14.55 8.24
N LEU A 51 -1.78 -13.55 8.79
CA LEU A 51 -0.76 -12.76 8.09
C LEU A 51 0.51 -13.59 7.87
N THR A 52 0.51 -14.39 6.80
CA THR A 52 1.74 -15.01 6.30
C THR A 52 2.73 -13.93 5.86
N THR A 53 4.04 -14.24 5.84
CA THR A 53 5.07 -13.32 5.33
C THR A 53 4.70 -12.76 3.97
N LYS A 54 4.24 -13.61 3.03
CA LYS A 54 3.78 -13.17 1.70
C LYS A 54 2.64 -12.16 1.78
N LYS A 55 1.61 -12.44 2.58
CA LYS A 55 0.44 -11.57 2.71
C LYS A 55 0.82 -10.21 3.30
N GLN A 56 1.64 -10.22 4.34
CA GLN A 56 2.11 -9.00 4.98
C GLN A 56 3.01 -8.17 4.05
N THR A 57 3.92 -8.80 3.30
CA THR A 57 4.74 -8.09 2.32
C THR A 57 3.87 -7.51 1.19
N ALA A 58 2.84 -8.23 0.73
CA ALA A 58 1.91 -7.70 -0.27
C ALA A 58 1.15 -6.46 0.22
N ILE A 59 0.68 -6.49 1.48
CA ILE A 59 0.04 -5.34 2.13
C ILE A 59 1.04 -4.18 2.28
N THR A 60 2.28 -4.47 2.66
CA THR A 60 3.38 -3.50 2.79
C THR A 60 3.66 -2.80 1.47
N ILE A 61 3.87 -3.54 0.39
CA ILE A 61 4.14 -2.98 -0.94
C ILE A 61 2.96 -2.15 -1.45
N ALA A 62 1.73 -2.66 -1.28
CA ALA A 62 0.54 -1.93 -1.73
C ALA A 62 0.36 -0.63 -0.95
N TYR A 63 0.43 -0.68 0.39
CA TYR A 63 0.30 0.49 1.24
C TYR A 63 1.38 1.53 0.94
N ALA A 64 2.65 1.12 0.88
CA ALA A 64 3.74 2.04 0.62
C ALA A 64 3.68 2.63 -0.80
N GLY A 65 3.24 1.85 -1.79
CA GLY A 65 3.01 2.30 -3.16
C GLY A 65 1.98 3.42 -3.28
N GLU A 66 0.91 3.35 -2.51
CA GLU A 66 -0.15 4.37 -2.47
C GLU A 66 0.23 5.57 -1.58
N LYS A 67 0.85 5.31 -0.42
CA LYS A 67 1.16 6.34 0.58
C LYS A 67 2.40 7.18 0.23
N TYR A 68 3.40 6.56 -0.39
CA TYR A 68 4.69 7.18 -0.72
C TYR A 68 5.03 7.01 -2.20
N PRO A 69 4.19 7.52 -3.13
CA PRO A 69 4.32 7.22 -4.55
C PRO A 69 5.64 7.70 -5.15
N ASP A 70 6.20 8.82 -4.67
CA ASP A 70 7.48 9.35 -5.16
C ASP A 70 8.66 8.38 -4.93
N ILE A 71 8.51 7.48 -3.97
CA ILE A 71 9.51 6.49 -3.61
C ILE A 71 9.09 5.10 -4.14
N TRP A 72 7.85 4.68 -3.92
CA TRP A 72 7.43 3.29 -4.09
C TRP A 72 6.69 2.99 -5.40
N LYS A 73 6.29 3.99 -6.19
CA LYS A 73 5.44 3.79 -7.38
C LYS A 73 6.01 2.78 -8.37
N LYS A 74 7.34 2.78 -8.57
CA LYS A 74 8.01 1.84 -9.48
C LYS A 74 7.95 0.41 -8.94
N THR A 75 8.37 0.21 -7.69
CA THR A 75 8.32 -1.10 -7.00
C THR A 75 6.90 -1.64 -6.91
N PHE A 76 5.92 -0.78 -6.61
CA PHE A 76 4.50 -1.15 -6.58
C PHE A 76 3.98 -1.62 -7.94
N LYS A 77 4.31 -0.92 -9.03
CA LYS A 77 3.95 -1.36 -10.40
C LYS A 77 4.63 -2.67 -10.78
N GLN A 78 5.91 -2.83 -10.44
CA GLN A 78 6.65 -4.06 -10.68
C GLN A 78 6.04 -5.24 -9.93
N ALA A 79 5.71 -5.07 -8.65
CA ALA A 79 5.11 -6.11 -7.83
C ALA A 79 3.73 -6.56 -8.32
N GLN A 80 2.99 -5.70 -9.00
CA GLN A 80 1.71 -6.07 -9.61
C GLN A 80 1.86 -6.92 -10.87
N ASN A 81 2.96 -6.81 -11.61
CA ASN A 81 3.07 -7.37 -12.96
C ASN A 81 4.18 -8.42 -13.09
N ASN A 82 5.14 -8.43 -12.17
CA ASN A 82 6.34 -9.26 -12.23
C ASN A 82 6.60 -9.94 -10.88
N SER A 83 7.46 -10.96 -10.89
CA SER A 83 7.87 -11.64 -9.66
C SER A 83 8.62 -10.70 -8.72
N VAL A 84 8.31 -10.83 -7.43
CA VAL A 84 8.98 -10.15 -6.32
C VAL A 84 9.68 -11.22 -5.49
N VAL A 85 10.98 -11.03 -5.24
CA VAL A 85 11.72 -11.86 -4.28
C VAL A 85 11.86 -11.07 -2.99
N VAL A 86 11.37 -11.64 -1.91
CA VAL A 86 11.52 -11.10 -0.56
C VAL A 86 12.63 -11.86 0.12
N LYS A 87 13.79 -11.22 0.29
CA LYS A 87 14.96 -11.82 0.91
C LYS A 87 14.99 -11.48 2.39
N LEU A 88 15.12 -12.49 3.24
CA LEU A 88 15.22 -12.30 4.67
C LEU A 88 16.69 -12.27 5.04
N HIS A 89 17.08 -11.21 5.74
CA HIS A 89 18.43 -10.99 6.25
C HIS A 89 18.38 -10.82 7.76
N ASN A 90 19.52 -10.97 8.45
CA ASN A 90 19.56 -10.61 9.86
C ASN A 90 19.54 -9.08 9.96
N ARG A 91 18.63 -8.51 10.74
CA ARG A 91 18.54 -7.03 10.90
C ARG A 91 19.87 -6.44 11.37
N LYS A 92 20.59 -7.13 12.25
CA LYS A 92 21.90 -6.71 12.78
C LYS A 92 22.96 -6.46 11.70
N ASP A 93 22.78 -7.01 10.49
CA ASP A 93 23.68 -6.77 9.37
C ASP A 93 23.50 -5.35 8.78
N PHE A 94 22.48 -4.60 9.22
CA PHE A 94 22.15 -3.24 8.79
C PHE A 94 22.15 -2.27 9.98
N SER A 95 23.26 -1.57 10.18
CA SER A 95 23.44 -0.63 11.31
C SER A 95 22.45 0.54 11.34
N TYR A 96 21.76 0.84 10.24
CA TYR A 96 20.75 1.91 10.19
C TYR A 96 19.34 1.43 10.59
N MET A 97 19.11 0.12 10.72
CA MET A 97 17.82 -0.45 11.11
C MET A 97 17.76 -0.66 12.62
N GLN A 98 17.43 0.40 13.35
CA GLN A 98 17.36 0.38 14.82
C GLN A 98 16.03 -0.16 15.34
N ASN A 99 14.96 -0.08 14.54
CA ASN A 99 13.62 -0.51 14.92
C ASN A 99 13.25 -1.87 14.33
N GLY A 100 12.42 -2.64 15.04
CA GLY A 100 11.91 -3.94 14.60
C GLY A 100 12.66 -5.16 15.13
N SER A 101 12.15 -6.33 14.77
CA SER A 101 12.69 -7.65 15.09
C SER A 101 14.04 -7.92 14.42
N ASP A 102 14.63 -9.08 14.69
CA ASP A 102 15.94 -9.46 14.15
C ASP A 102 15.96 -9.81 12.65
N VAL A 103 14.87 -9.54 11.92
CA VAL A 103 14.74 -9.83 10.49
C VAL A 103 14.50 -8.57 9.69
N ALA A 104 15.35 -8.34 8.70
CA ALA A 104 15.14 -7.35 7.65
C ALA A 104 14.59 -8.04 6.40
N TYR A 105 13.50 -7.50 5.86
CA TYR A 105 12.84 -8.02 4.66
C TYR A 105 13.17 -7.12 3.48
N GLU A 106 14.10 -7.55 2.62
CA GLU A 106 14.42 -6.84 1.38
C GLU A 106 13.38 -7.16 0.30
N ILE A 107 12.86 -6.14 -0.36
CA ILE A 107 11.94 -6.28 -1.49
C ILE A 107 12.74 -6.08 -2.78
N ALA A 108 13.10 -7.19 -3.41
CA ALA A 108 13.79 -7.21 -4.70
C ALA A 108 12.79 -7.44 -5.85
N THR A 109 12.82 -6.56 -6.84
CA THR A 109 12.06 -6.69 -8.08
C THR A 109 12.98 -6.55 -9.28
N VAL A 110 12.62 -7.14 -10.43
CA VAL A 110 13.50 -7.22 -11.61
C VAL A 110 13.97 -5.84 -12.10
N ALA A 111 13.12 -4.82 -12.02
CA ALA A 111 13.42 -3.48 -12.50
C ALA A 111 13.01 -2.35 -11.54
N GLY A 112 12.59 -2.66 -10.31
CA GLY A 112 12.27 -1.63 -9.31
C GLY A 112 13.51 -0.98 -8.73
N ASP A 113 13.32 0.01 -7.86
CA ASP A 113 14.47 0.61 -7.20
C ASP A 113 15.00 -0.38 -6.16
N LYS A 114 16.31 -0.45 -6.10
CA LYS A 114 17.01 -1.28 -5.12
C LYS A 114 16.85 -0.62 -3.74
N TYR A 115 17.14 -1.38 -2.68
CA TYR A 115 17.19 -0.87 -1.30
C TYR A 115 15.85 -0.62 -0.61
N PHE A 116 14.78 -1.32 -1.00
CA PHE A 116 13.56 -1.35 -0.21
C PHE A 116 13.63 -2.42 0.85
N TYR A 117 13.51 -2.00 2.10
CA TYR A 117 13.46 -2.90 3.24
C TYR A 117 12.29 -2.56 4.15
N TYR A 118 11.84 -3.54 4.91
CA TYR A 118 11.07 -3.28 6.11
C TYR A 118 11.49 -4.22 7.25
N THR A 119 11.23 -3.79 8.48
CA THR A 119 11.31 -4.63 9.69
C THR A 119 9.96 -4.64 10.39
N LYS A 120 9.77 -5.56 11.35
CA LYS A 120 8.49 -5.76 12.05
C LYS A 120 8.69 -5.70 13.55
N ASN A 121 7.93 -4.89 14.27
CA ASN A 121 7.69 -5.04 15.70
C ASN A 121 6.18 -5.07 15.90
N ASP A 122 5.57 -6.25 15.83
CA ASP A 122 4.13 -6.36 15.67
C ASP A 122 3.37 -5.54 16.74
N PRO A 123 2.39 -4.71 16.33
CA PRO A 123 1.77 -4.63 15.00
C PRO A 123 2.46 -3.69 14.00
N THR A 124 3.54 -3.02 14.39
CA THR A 124 4.17 -1.92 13.65
C THR A 124 5.17 -2.43 12.60
N ILE A 125 5.09 -1.87 11.40
CA ILE A 125 6.02 -2.06 10.29
C ILE A 125 6.84 -0.80 10.11
N PHE A 126 8.17 -0.93 10.04
CA PHE A 126 9.08 0.18 9.77
C PHE A 126 9.61 0.05 8.34
N PHE A 127 9.48 1.11 7.55
CA PHE A 127 9.88 1.13 6.15
C PHE A 127 11.23 1.80 6.01
N TYR A 128 12.11 1.21 5.21
CA TYR A 128 13.42 1.77 4.93
C TYR A 128 13.66 1.85 3.43
N HIS A 129 14.33 2.92 3.01
CA HIS A 129 14.78 3.12 1.65
C HIS A 129 16.12 3.85 1.66
N LYS A 130 17.09 3.36 0.86
CA LYS A 130 18.45 3.93 0.77
C LYS A 130 19.08 4.19 2.15
N ASN A 131 19.09 3.17 2.99
CA ASN A 131 19.73 3.17 4.32
C ASN A 131 19.15 4.16 5.34
N LYS A 132 17.89 4.58 5.17
CA LYS A 132 17.17 5.45 6.10
C LYS A 132 15.78 4.93 6.35
N GLU A 133 15.29 5.09 7.58
CA GLU A 133 13.87 4.91 7.89
C GLU A 133 13.08 6.04 7.21
N ILE A 134 12.04 5.68 6.49
CA ILE A 134 11.16 6.64 5.79
C ILE A 134 9.77 6.74 6.44
N GLY A 135 9.51 5.93 7.46
CA GLY A 135 8.30 5.98 8.27
C GLY A 135 7.92 4.61 8.82
N SER A 136 6.78 4.57 9.50
CA SER A 136 6.22 3.35 10.07
C SER A 136 4.70 3.36 10.06
N SER A 137 4.08 2.19 10.16
CA SER A 137 2.63 2.06 10.29
C SER A 137 2.23 0.71 10.89
N ASP A 138 1.13 0.70 11.62
CA ASP A 138 0.51 -0.52 12.09
C ASP A 138 -0.16 -1.28 10.95
N ILE A 139 0.06 -2.60 10.89
CA ILE A 139 -0.50 -3.44 9.83
C ILE A 139 -2.03 -3.34 9.71
N LYS A 140 -2.73 -3.14 10.85
CA LYS A 140 -4.18 -2.91 10.87
C LYS A 140 -4.57 -1.59 10.20
N MET A 141 -3.79 -0.53 10.40
CA MET A 141 -4.01 0.77 9.78
C MET A 141 -3.71 0.73 8.28
N MET A 142 -2.68 -0.02 7.87
CA MET A 142 -2.39 -0.26 6.45
C MET A 142 -3.56 -0.99 5.75
N ILE A 143 -4.11 -2.03 6.39
CA ILE A 143 -5.28 -2.76 5.87
C ILE A 143 -6.51 -1.86 5.78
N LYS A 144 -6.78 -1.06 6.83
CA LYS A 144 -7.89 -0.09 6.83
C LYS A 144 -7.74 0.91 5.69
N TYR A 145 -6.55 1.45 5.50
CA TYR A 145 -6.24 2.38 4.41
C TYR A 145 -6.53 1.73 3.04
N LEU A 146 -5.98 0.55 2.77
CA LEU A 146 -6.16 -0.13 1.49
C LEU A 146 -7.63 -0.52 1.23
N ASN A 147 -8.36 -0.95 2.25
CA ASN A 147 -9.78 -1.27 2.13
C ASN A 147 -10.61 -0.02 1.81
N ASN A 148 -10.30 1.13 2.41
CA ASN A 148 -10.98 2.40 2.12
C ASN A 148 -10.74 2.88 0.68
N HIS A 149 -9.59 2.53 0.09
CA HIS A 149 -9.28 2.82 -1.31
C HIS A 149 -9.72 1.70 -2.28
N ASN A 150 -10.38 0.66 -1.77
CA ASN A 150 -10.82 -0.52 -2.54
C ASN A 150 -9.66 -1.27 -3.24
N ASP A 151 -8.47 -1.26 -2.63
CA ASP A 151 -7.21 -1.77 -3.16
C ASP A 151 -6.96 -3.26 -2.90
N GLY A 152 -7.99 -3.97 -2.41
CA GLY A 152 -7.91 -5.39 -2.13
C GLY A 152 -7.47 -6.25 -3.33
N SER A 153 -7.90 -5.87 -4.53
CA SER A 153 -7.49 -6.54 -5.77
C SER A 153 -6.01 -6.38 -6.07
N LYS A 154 -5.41 -5.21 -5.77
CA LYS A 154 -3.98 -4.94 -5.93
C LYS A 154 -3.15 -5.83 -4.99
N VAL A 155 -3.56 -5.96 -3.73
CA VAL A 155 -2.90 -6.85 -2.76
C VAL A 155 -2.97 -8.31 -3.23
N ASN A 156 -4.15 -8.77 -3.67
CA ASN A 156 -4.32 -10.13 -4.19
C ASN A 156 -3.53 -10.40 -5.48
N LYS A 157 -3.21 -9.37 -6.27
CA LYS A 157 -2.32 -9.48 -7.42
C LYS A 157 -0.87 -9.61 -6.97
N ILE A 158 -0.43 -8.73 -6.07
CA ILE A 158 0.95 -8.70 -5.57
C ILE A 158 1.31 -9.99 -4.83
N ILE A 159 0.43 -10.51 -3.97
CA ILE A 159 0.71 -11.71 -3.16
C ILE A 159 1.06 -12.94 -4.02
N LYS A 160 0.45 -13.07 -5.21
CA LYS A 160 0.72 -14.18 -6.15
C LYS A 160 2.12 -14.12 -6.73
N ASN A 161 2.69 -12.92 -6.82
CA ASN A 161 3.99 -12.68 -7.41
C ASN A 161 5.15 -12.80 -6.42
N ILE A 162 4.85 -12.88 -5.11
CA ILE A 162 5.85 -12.93 -4.05
C ILE A 162 6.41 -14.34 -3.89
N LYS A 163 7.74 -14.42 -3.91
CA LYS A 163 8.55 -15.54 -3.44
C LYS A 163 9.37 -15.07 -2.24
N VAL A 164 9.46 -15.91 -1.21
CA VAL A 164 10.22 -15.59 0.01
C VAL A 164 11.45 -16.49 0.03
N VAL A 165 12.62 -15.90 0.25
CA VAL A 165 13.90 -16.61 0.33
C VAL A 165 14.55 -16.22 1.65
N ASP A 166 14.87 -17.21 2.48
CA ASP A 166 15.56 -16.99 3.74
C ASP A 166 17.07 -17.07 3.51
N GLU A 167 17.75 -15.91 3.51
CA GLU A 167 19.21 -15.81 3.32
C GLU A 167 19.93 -15.65 4.67
N ARG A 168 19.21 -15.70 5.78
CA ARG A 168 19.81 -15.61 7.12
C ARG A 168 20.69 -16.82 7.35
N LYS A 169 21.97 -16.58 7.67
CA LYS A 169 22.84 -17.61 8.23
C LYS A 169 22.35 -17.94 9.64
N THR A 170 21.84 -19.14 9.85
CA THR A 170 21.74 -19.69 11.20
C THR A 170 23.17 -19.77 11.74
N ALA A 171 23.42 -19.16 12.90
CA ALA A 171 24.64 -19.47 13.62
C ALA A 171 24.65 -20.98 13.85
N SER A 172 25.61 -21.69 13.24
CA SER A 172 25.89 -23.07 13.63
C SER A 172 26.14 -23.04 15.12
N LYS A 173 25.30 -23.71 15.90
CA LYS A 173 25.59 -23.95 17.30
C LYS A 173 26.78 -24.90 17.32
N ASN A 174 27.99 -24.34 17.43
CA ASN A 174 29.14 -25.10 17.88
C ASN A 174 29.02 -25.32 19.38
#